data_AF-V4KW97-F1
#
_entry.id   AF-V4KW97-F1
#
_cell.length_a   1.000
_cell.length_b   1.000
_cell.length_c   1.000
_cell.angle_alpha   90.00
_cell.angle_beta   90.00
_cell.angle_gamma   90.00
#
_symmetry.space_group_name_H-M   'P 1'
#
loop_
_entity.id
_entity.type
_entity.pdbx_description
1 polymer ?
#
loop_
_entity_poly.entity_id
_entity_poly.type
_entity_poly.pdbx_seq_one_letter_code
_entity_poly.pdbx_strand_id
1 'polypeptide(L)'
;MKTDDDAFVRVDEVLLSLSMMNKTHGLIYGLISSDSQPIRNPESKWYISYEEWPEEKYPPWAHGPGYIVSRDIAESVGKLFKEGNLKMFKLEDVAMGIWIADLKKHGLEPHYENDGRIIIDGCKDGYVVAHYQSPAEMTCLWRKYQETKRSLCCRGW
;
A
#
# COMPACT_ATOMS: atom_id res chain seq x y z
N MET A 1 -3.31 -2.00 -9.02
CA MET A 1 -3.58 -1.44 -7.69
C MET A 1 -4.14 -2.55 -6.82
N LYS A 2 -3.68 -2.67 -5.58
CA LYS A 2 -4.35 -3.41 -4.50
C LYS A 2 -4.96 -2.40 -3.54
N THR A 3 -6.13 -2.72 -2.99
CA THR A 3 -6.84 -1.90 -2.00
C THR A 3 -7.66 -2.83 -1.12
N ASP A 4 -7.98 -2.40 0.09
CA ASP A 4 -8.92 -3.09 0.98
C ASP A 4 -10.37 -2.74 0.61
N ASP A 5 -11.34 -3.56 1.02
CA ASP A 5 -12.76 -3.40 0.70
C ASP A 5 -13.47 -2.34 1.58
N ASP A 6 -12.77 -1.85 2.61
CA ASP A 6 -13.13 -0.72 3.45
C ASP A 6 -12.30 0.55 3.14
N ALA A 7 -11.65 0.60 1.96
CA ALA A 7 -10.92 1.76 1.47
C ALA A 7 -11.62 2.45 0.28
N PHE A 8 -11.84 3.76 0.39
CA PHE A 8 -12.36 4.59 -0.70
C PHE A 8 -11.22 5.25 -1.47
N VAL A 9 -11.16 5.01 -2.78
CA VAL A 9 -10.06 5.43 -3.66
C VAL A 9 -10.50 6.50 -4.65
N ARG A 10 -9.77 7.61 -4.70
CA ARG A 10 -9.82 8.59 -5.80
C ARG A 10 -8.97 8.11 -6.97
N VAL A 11 -9.56 7.23 -7.78
CA VAL A 11 -8.89 6.63 -8.94
C VAL A 11 -8.38 7.69 -9.92
N ASP A 12 -9.09 8.80 -10.06
CA ASP A 12 -8.67 9.92 -10.90
C ASP A 12 -7.39 10.59 -10.39
N GLU A 13 -7.27 10.86 -9.09
CA GLU A 13 -6.05 11.42 -8.48
C GLU A 13 -4.86 10.46 -8.58
N VAL A 14 -5.12 9.16 -8.40
CA VAL A 14 -4.11 8.10 -8.58
C VAL A 14 -3.59 8.14 -10.02
N LEU A 15 -4.48 8.12 -11.02
CA LEU A 15 -4.08 8.14 -12.43
C LEU A 15 -3.32 9.42 -12.80
N LEU A 16 -3.75 10.57 -12.29
CA LEU A 16 -3.03 11.83 -12.46
C LEU A 16 -1.61 11.74 -11.88
N SER A 17 -1.48 11.24 -10.65
CA SER A 17 -0.17 11.08 -9.99
C SER A 17 0.76 10.15 -10.77
N LEU A 18 0.24 8.99 -11.21
CA LEU A 18 0.98 8.04 -12.06
C LEU A 18 1.41 8.66 -13.40
N SER A 19 0.53 9.43 -14.04
CA SER A 19 0.82 10.06 -15.33
C SER A 19 1.93 11.12 -15.22
N MET A 20 1.95 11.89 -14.13
CA MET A 20 2.96 12.92 -13.88
C MET A 20 4.35 12.34 -13.58
N MET A 21 4.42 11.20 -12.90
CA MET A 21 5.69 10.54 -12.60
C MET A 21 6.40 9.99 -13.84
N ASN A 22 5.63 9.54 -14.84
CA ASN A 22 6.15 8.86 -16.02
C ASN A 22 7.11 7.69 -15.68
N LYS A 23 6.76 6.92 -14.63
CA LYS A 23 7.49 5.72 -14.18
C LYS A 23 6.62 4.50 -14.37
N THR A 24 7.12 3.54 -15.15
CA THR A 24 6.36 2.33 -15.53
C THR A 24 7.03 1.02 -15.13
N HIS A 25 8.28 1.08 -14.65
CA HIS A 25 9.10 -0.07 -14.27
C HIS A 25 9.60 0.09 -12.83
N GLY A 26 9.64 -1.00 -12.08
CA GLY A 26 10.10 -1.03 -10.69
C GLY A 26 9.28 -0.16 -9.72
N LEU A 27 8.18 0.45 -10.15
CA LEU A 27 7.39 1.36 -9.34
C LEU A 27 6.63 0.61 -8.23
N ILE A 28 6.75 1.13 -7.01
CA ILE A 28 5.81 0.94 -5.91
C ILE A 28 5.34 2.31 -5.45
N TYR A 29 4.04 2.57 -5.59
CA TYR A 29 3.37 3.81 -5.19
C TYR A 29 2.40 3.51 -4.04
N GLY A 30 2.48 4.29 -2.97
CA GLY A 30 1.62 4.12 -1.80
C GLY A 30 2.05 5.03 -0.65
N LEU A 31 1.52 4.83 0.55
CA LEU A 31 2.16 5.38 1.75
C LEU A 31 3.30 4.44 2.13
N ILE A 32 4.55 4.90 1.99
CA ILE A 32 5.73 4.05 2.16
C ILE A 32 6.24 4.12 3.60
N SER A 33 6.39 2.96 4.23
CA SER A 33 7.05 2.79 5.51
C SER A 33 8.48 2.29 5.28
N SER A 34 9.48 3.11 5.59
CA SER A 34 10.91 2.79 5.37
C SER A 34 11.66 2.36 6.62
N ASP A 35 11.10 2.61 7.81
CA ASP A 35 11.76 2.41 9.11
C ASP A 35 10.92 1.59 10.10
N SER A 36 9.92 0.87 9.61
CA SER A 36 9.05 0.03 10.44
C SER A 36 9.78 -1.14 11.07
N GLN A 37 9.34 -1.53 12.27
CA GLN A 37 9.85 -2.68 13.01
C GLN A 37 8.72 -3.70 13.26
N PRO A 38 9.05 -4.99 13.35
CA PRO A 38 8.11 -6.01 13.79
C PRO A 38 7.59 -5.74 15.20
N ILE A 39 6.28 -5.83 15.42
CA ILE A 39 5.72 -5.74 16.76
C ILE A 39 6.01 -7.05 17.50
N ARG A 40 6.74 -6.98 18.62
CA ARG A 40 7.15 -8.17 19.39
C ARG A 40 6.22 -8.53 20.56
N ASN A 41 5.09 -7.82 20.72
CA ASN A 41 4.08 -8.14 21.72
C ASN A 41 3.13 -9.23 21.19
N PRO A 42 3.06 -10.44 21.80
CA PRO A 42 2.17 -11.53 21.37
C PRO A 42 0.67 -11.22 21.40
N GLU A 43 0.24 -10.18 22.13
CA GLU A 43 -1.16 -9.75 22.18
C GLU A 43 -1.58 -8.89 20.97
N SER A 44 -0.61 -8.43 20.18
CA SER A 44 -0.89 -7.61 18.99
C SER A 44 -1.39 -8.49 17.83
N LYS A 45 -2.43 -8.01 17.13
CA LYS A 45 -2.87 -8.57 15.84
C LYS A 45 -1.71 -8.67 14.82
N TRP A 46 -0.74 -7.75 14.93
CA TRP A 46 0.42 -7.66 14.05
C TRP A 46 1.71 -8.20 14.69
N TYR A 47 1.59 -8.98 15.77
CA TYR A 47 2.72 -9.64 16.43
C TYR A 47 3.56 -10.42 15.44
N ILE A 48 4.89 -10.34 15.47
CA ILE A 48 5.82 -11.14 14.67
C ILE A 48 6.95 -11.65 15.58
N SER A 49 7.14 -12.96 15.63
CA SER A 49 8.17 -13.57 16.48
C SER A 49 9.58 -13.40 15.89
N TYR A 50 10.62 -13.59 16.71
CA TYR A 50 12.01 -13.56 16.23
C TYR A 50 12.32 -14.72 15.29
N GLU A 51 11.62 -15.85 15.43
CA GLU A 51 11.74 -16.99 14.51
C GLU A 51 11.15 -16.68 13.13
N GLU A 52 10.05 -15.92 13.06
CA GLU A 52 9.45 -15.49 11.80
C GLU A 52 10.29 -14.44 11.07
N TRP A 53 10.82 -13.47 11.83
CA TRP A 53 11.67 -12.37 11.34
C TRP A 53 12.69 -11.97 12.42
N PRO A 54 13.95 -12.42 12.31
CA PRO A 54 14.97 -12.14 13.32
C PRO A 54 15.51 -10.69 13.27
N GLU A 55 15.37 -10.00 12.14
CA GLU A 55 15.92 -8.67 11.95
C GLU A 55 15.11 -7.59 12.70
N GLU A 56 15.75 -6.46 13.00
CA GLU A 56 15.11 -5.37 13.75
C GLU A 56 14.10 -4.57 12.91
N LYS A 57 14.33 -4.47 11.59
CA LYS A 57 13.53 -3.67 10.67
C LYS A 57 13.05 -4.50 9.48
N TYR A 58 11.91 -4.11 8.93
CA TYR A 58 11.49 -4.57 7.61
C TYR A 58 12.18 -3.76 6.50
N PRO A 59 12.33 -4.31 5.28
CA PRO A 59 12.59 -3.49 4.11
C PRO A 59 11.42 -2.54 3.82
N PRO A 60 11.59 -1.48 3.01
CA PRO A 60 10.50 -0.56 2.72
C PRO A 60 9.28 -1.24 2.07
N TRP A 61 8.08 -0.92 2.56
CA TRP A 61 6.80 -1.46 2.10
C TRP A 61 5.73 -0.37 2.05
N ALA A 62 4.62 -0.63 1.35
CA ALA A 62 3.50 0.31 1.23
C ALA A 62 2.32 -0.15 2.06
N HIS A 63 1.67 0.77 2.80
CA HIS A 63 0.56 0.43 3.69
C HIS A 63 -0.64 -0.20 2.96
N GLY A 64 -1.25 -1.20 3.61
CA GLY A 64 -2.37 -2.02 3.11
C GLY A 64 -3.58 -1.29 2.48
N PRO A 65 -4.04 -0.13 2.99
CA PRO A 65 -5.27 0.50 2.49
C PRO A 65 -5.26 0.83 1.00
N GLY A 66 -4.08 1.01 0.41
CA GLY A 66 -3.95 1.14 -1.03
C GLY A 66 -2.51 1.31 -1.48
N TYR A 67 -2.10 0.48 -2.43
CA TYR A 67 -0.82 0.64 -3.12
C TYR A 67 -0.86 0.11 -4.56
N ILE A 68 0.13 0.52 -5.34
CA ILE A 68 0.29 0.16 -6.74
C ILE A 68 1.68 -0.35 -6.93
N VAL A 69 1.79 -1.53 -7.55
CA VAL A 69 3.04 -2.03 -8.10
C VAL A 69 2.97 -1.98 -9.62
N SER A 70 4.11 -1.71 -10.23
CA SER A 70 4.33 -1.83 -11.67
C SER A 70 4.17 -3.27 -12.14
N ARG A 71 3.92 -3.42 -13.45
CA ARG A 71 3.65 -4.73 -14.06
C ARG A 71 4.83 -5.69 -13.93
N ASP A 72 6.05 -5.20 -14.12
CA ASP A 72 7.28 -5.99 -14.01
C ASP A 72 7.53 -6.50 -12.59
N ILE A 73 7.18 -5.72 -11.55
CA ILE A 73 7.16 -6.22 -10.17
C ILE A 73 6.13 -7.34 -10.04
N ALA A 74 4.88 -7.11 -10.47
CA ALA A 74 3.81 -8.09 -10.32
C ALA A 74 4.11 -9.42 -11.06
N GLU A 75 4.66 -9.34 -12.27
CA GLU A 75 5.08 -10.51 -13.06
C GLU A 75 6.25 -11.25 -12.41
N SER A 76 7.25 -10.51 -11.91
CA SER A 76 8.40 -11.09 -11.20
C SER A 76 7.99 -11.82 -9.92
N VAL A 77 7.15 -11.20 -9.09
CA VAL A 77 6.59 -11.82 -7.88
C VAL A 77 5.79 -13.08 -8.25
N GLY A 78 4.92 -13.00 -9.26
CA GLY A 78 4.13 -14.14 -9.71
C GLY A 78 4.97 -15.29 -10.26
N LYS A 79 6.10 -14.98 -10.92
CA LYS A 79 7.07 -15.97 -11.38
C LYS A 79 7.75 -16.68 -10.20
N LEU A 80 8.33 -15.91 -9.26
CA LEU A 80 9.01 -16.46 -8.09
C LEU A 80 8.06 -17.32 -7.23
N PHE A 81 6.80 -16.92 -7.12
CA PHE A 81 5.78 -17.70 -6.44
C PHE A 81 5.58 -19.08 -7.10
N LYS A 82 5.40 -19.11 -8.42
CA LYS A 82 5.21 -20.36 -9.18
C LYS A 82 6.41 -21.29 -9.10
N GLU A 83 7.61 -20.73 -8.97
CA GLU A 83 8.86 -21.48 -8.84
C GLU A 83 9.12 -21.96 -7.41
N GLY A 84 8.28 -21.59 -6.43
CA GLY A 84 8.48 -21.94 -5.02
C GLY A 84 9.60 -21.15 -4.33
N ASN A 85 10.07 -20.06 -4.97
CA ASN A 85 11.18 -19.23 -4.50
C ASN A 85 10.71 -18.04 -3.64
N LEU A 86 9.41 -17.90 -3.41
CA LEU A 86 8.82 -16.82 -2.64
C LEU A 86 8.62 -17.26 -1.18
N LYS A 87 9.29 -16.60 -0.23
CA LYS A 87 9.02 -16.80 1.20
C LYS A 87 7.71 -16.12 1.57
N MET A 88 6.71 -16.90 1.97
CA MET A 88 5.44 -16.36 2.45
C MET A 88 5.63 -15.65 3.80
N PHE A 89 4.88 -14.57 3.99
CA PHE A 89 4.89 -13.77 5.21
C PHE A 89 3.46 -13.34 5.53
N LYS A 90 3.11 -13.27 6.82
CA LYS A 90 1.70 -13.18 7.23
C LYS A 90 1.05 -11.80 7.05
N LEU A 91 1.87 -10.75 7.06
CA LEU A 91 1.44 -9.37 6.79
C LEU A 91 1.67 -9.14 5.30
N GLU A 92 0.60 -9.02 4.50
CA GLU A 92 0.69 -9.08 3.04
C GLU A 92 1.42 -7.86 2.45
N ASP A 93 1.21 -6.70 3.04
CA ASP A 93 1.81 -5.42 2.68
C ASP A 93 3.32 -5.44 2.96
N VAL A 94 3.72 -5.93 4.13
CA VAL A 94 5.12 -6.20 4.47
C VAL A 94 5.71 -7.28 3.57
N ALA A 95 4.95 -8.34 3.26
CA ALA A 95 5.37 -9.43 2.37
C ALA A 95 5.73 -8.88 0.99
N MET A 96 4.89 -8.01 0.43
CA MET A 96 5.16 -7.33 -0.84
C MET A 96 6.47 -6.53 -0.79
N GLY A 97 6.72 -5.79 0.29
CA GLY A 97 8.00 -5.07 0.48
C GLY A 97 9.21 -6.00 0.56
N ILE A 98 9.09 -7.14 1.26
CA ILE A 98 10.13 -8.18 1.32
C ILE A 98 10.42 -8.72 -0.07
N TRP A 99 9.39 -9.08 -0.84
CA TRP A 99 9.57 -9.63 -2.18
C TRP A 99 10.20 -8.61 -3.12
N ILE A 100 9.78 -7.34 -3.08
CA ILE A 100 10.39 -6.27 -3.87
C ILE A 100 11.86 -6.05 -3.49
N ALA A 101 12.20 -6.13 -2.20
CA ALA A 101 13.59 -6.06 -1.77
C ALA A 101 14.43 -7.23 -2.30
N ASP A 102 13.86 -8.44 -2.37
CA ASP A 102 14.52 -9.61 -2.97
C ASP A 102 14.67 -9.51 -4.48
N LEU A 103 13.78 -8.79 -5.18
CA LEU A 103 13.91 -8.54 -6.62
C LEU A 103 15.16 -7.70 -6.98
N LYS A 104 15.71 -6.91 -6.03
CA LYS A 104 17.00 -6.23 -6.22
C LYS A 104 18.14 -7.20 -6.54
N LYS A 105 18.13 -8.39 -5.93
CA LYS A 105 19.11 -9.45 -6.18
C LYS A 105 19.00 -10.01 -7.61
N HIS A 106 17.87 -9.76 -8.27
CA HIS A 106 17.57 -10.19 -9.64
C HIS A 106 17.68 -9.04 -10.65
N GLY A 107 18.25 -7.89 -10.26
CA GLY A 107 18.51 -6.75 -11.13
C GLY A 107 17.33 -5.80 -11.34
N LEU A 108 16.23 -5.96 -10.59
CA LEU A 108 15.15 -4.97 -10.58
C LEU A 108 15.47 -3.87 -9.58
N GLU A 109 15.50 -2.62 -10.04
CA GLU A 109 15.69 -1.43 -9.20
C GLU A 109 14.34 -0.82 -8.81
N PRO A 110 13.88 -0.97 -7.54
CA PRO A 110 12.58 -0.49 -7.12
C PRO A 110 12.61 1.03 -6.94
N HIS A 111 11.56 1.68 -7.44
CA HIS A 111 11.29 3.09 -7.24
C HIS A 111 10.10 3.24 -6.31
N TYR A 112 10.36 3.79 -5.12
CA TYR A 112 9.34 4.04 -4.11
C TYR A 112 8.80 5.45 -4.25
N GLU A 113 7.52 5.57 -4.58
CA GLU A 113 6.79 6.84 -4.54
C GLU A 113 5.89 6.88 -3.31
N ASN A 114 6.15 7.85 -2.43
CA ASN A 114 5.39 8.04 -1.21
C ASN A 114 4.28 9.09 -1.37
N ASP A 115 3.02 8.69 -1.22
CA ASP A 115 1.87 9.58 -1.24
C ASP A 115 1.20 9.69 0.15
N GLY A 116 1.48 10.80 0.83
CA GLY A 116 0.91 11.12 2.15
C GLY A 116 -0.60 11.38 2.16
N ARG A 117 -1.25 11.41 0.99
CA ARG A 117 -2.72 11.53 0.87
C ARG A 117 -3.42 10.18 1.02
N ILE A 118 -2.69 9.08 1.17
CA ILE A 118 -3.23 7.77 1.55
C ILE A 118 -3.37 7.76 3.07
N ILE A 119 -4.61 7.82 3.55
CA ILE A 119 -4.95 7.93 4.97
C ILE A 119 -5.24 6.53 5.51
N ILE A 120 -4.39 6.06 6.44
CA ILE A 120 -4.46 4.70 6.99
C ILE A 120 -5.50 4.50 8.09
N ASP A 121 -6.06 5.58 8.63
CA ASP A 121 -7.09 5.52 9.65
C ASP A 121 -8.09 6.66 9.42
N GLY A 122 -9.33 6.29 9.09
CA GLY A 122 -10.41 7.21 8.80
C GLY A 122 -10.19 8.02 7.52
N CYS A 123 -10.46 9.33 7.61
CA CYS A 123 -10.48 10.23 6.46
C CYS A 123 -9.94 11.61 6.84
N LYS A 124 -9.16 12.20 5.94
CA LYS A 124 -8.72 13.61 6.01
C LYS A 124 -8.98 14.29 4.66
N ASP A 125 -9.51 15.52 4.69
CA ASP A 125 -9.74 16.30 3.47
C ASP A 125 -8.46 16.38 2.62
N GLY A 126 -8.63 16.22 1.30
CA GLY A 126 -7.51 16.08 0.37
C GLY A 126 -6.98 14.64 0.21
N TYR A 127 -7.66 13.63 0.78
CA TYR A 127 -7.29 12.23 0.61
C TYR A 127 -7.24 11.79 -0.87
N VAL A 128 -6.36 10.84 -1.15
CA VAL A 128 -6.39 9.98 -2.36
C VAL A 128 -6.99 8.62 -1.99
N VAL A 129 -6.67 8.11 -0.81
CA VAL A 129 -7.30 6.93 -0.21
C VAL A 129 -7.76 7.29 1.20
N ALA A 130 -9.01 6.97 1.53
CA ALA A 130 -9.53 7.02 2.89
C ALA A 130 -9.86 5.59 3.34
N HIS A 131 -9.40 5.20 4.53
CA HIS A 131 -9.48 3.81 5.04
C HIS A 131 -10.53 3.68 6.16
N TYR A 132 -10.94 2.46 6.49
CA TYR A 132 -12.01 2.17 7.45
C TYR A 132 -13.32 2.90 7.15
N GLN A 133 -13.70 2.96 5.87
CA GLN A 133 -14.94 3.57 5.42
C GLN A 133 -16.03 2.49 5.33
N SER A 134 -17.14 2.71 6.04
CA SER A 134 -18.34 1.89 5.85
C SER A 134 -18.94 2.09 4.45
N PRO A 135 -19.76 1.16 3.94
CA PRO A 135 -20.42 1.32 2.63
C PRO A 135 -21.22 2.63 2.49
N ALA A 136 -21.84 3.10 3.58
CA ALA A 136 -22.56 4.37 3.61
C ALA A 136 -21.61 5.57 3.52
N GLU A 137 -20.46 5.52 4.19
CA GLU A 137 -19.42 6.56 4.09
C GLU A 137 -18.83 6.60 2.69
N MET A 138 -18.49 5.46 2.09
CA MET A 138 -18.01 5.40 0.70
C MET A 138 -18.98 6.04 -0.29
N THR A 139 -20.28 5.75 -0.15
CA THR A 139 -21.33 6.35 -0.99
C THR A 139 -21.40 7.87 -0.78
N CYS A 140 -21.27 8.33 0.46
CA CYS A 140 -21.23 9.75 0.78
C CYS A 140 -19.98 10.44 0.20
N LEU A 141 -18.79 9.82 0.31
CA LEU A 141 -17.53 10.35 -0.21
C LEU A 141 -17.63 10.52 -1.73
N TRP A 142 -18.17 9.52 -2.41
CA TRP A 142 -18.45 9.59 -3.85
C TRP A 142 -19.39 10.73 -4.21
N ARG A 143 -20.51 10.88 -3.49
CA ARG A 143 -21.47 11.96 -3.74
C ARG A 143 -20.84 13.35 -3.53
N LYS A 144 -20.10 13.55 -2.43
CA LYS A 144 -19.39 14.81 -2.17
C LYS A 144 -18.40 15.13 -3.29
N TYR A 145 -17.66 14.12 -3.78
CA TYR A 145 -16.77 14.30 -4.91
C TYR A 145 -17.55 14.67 -6.19
N GLN A 146 -18.65 14.00 -6.50
CA GLN A 146 -19.48 14.29 -7.67
C GLN A 146 -19.94 15.76 -7.69
N GLU A 147 -20.38 16.27 -6.53
CA GLU A 147 -20.90 17.63 -6.34
C GLU A 147 -19.79 18.70 -6.33
N THR A 148 -18.69 18.45 -5.63
CA THR A 148 -17.69 19.48 -5.33
C THR A 148 -16.40 19.37 -6.13
N LYS A 149 -16.14 18.22 -6.75
CA LYS A 149 -14.86 17.83 -7.35
C LYS A 149 -13.69 17.88 -6.37
N ARG A 150 -13.95 17.75 -5.07
CA ARG A 150 -12.96 17.77 -3.99
C ARG A 150 -13.03 16.51 -3.15
N SER A 151 -11.89 16.08 -2.61
CA SER A 151 -11.82 15.02 -1.58
C SER A 151 -12.21 15.62 -0.23
N LEU A 152 -13.50 15.50 0.12
CA LEU A 152 -14.03 15.98 1.40
C LEU A 152 -14.58 14.80 2.21
N CYS A 153 -14.22 14.73 3.49
CA CYS A 153 -14.67 13.68 4.39
C CYS A 153 -16.15 13.80 4.74
N CYS A 154 -16.81 12.67 5.00
CA CYS A 154 -18.24 12.64 5.30
C CYS A 154 -18.58 13.03 6.74
N ARG A 155 -17.72 12.64 7.69
CA ARG A 155 -17.79 13.08 9.08
C ARG A 155 -16.72 14.15 9.27
N GLY A 156 -17.12 15.33 9.76
CA GLY A 156 -16.17 16.27 10.32
C GLY A 156 -15.70 15.70 11.65
N TRP A 157 -14.38 15.60 11.83
CA TRP A 157 -13.80 15.42 13.16
C TRP A 157 -13.71 16.78 13.84
#